data_AF-A0A8A3PBI8-F1
#
_entry.id   AF-A0A8A3PBI8-F1
#
_cell.length_a   1.000
_cell.length_b   1.000
_cell.length_c   1.000
_cell.angle_alpha   90.00
_cell.angle_beta   90.00
_cell.angle_gamma   90.00
#
_symmetry.space_group_name_H-M   'P 1'
#
loop_
_entity.id
_entity.type
_entity.pdbx_description
1 polymer ?
#
loop_
_entity_poly.entity_id
_entity_poly.type
_entity_poly.pdbx_seq_one_letter_code
_entity_poly.pdbx_strand_id
1 'polypeptide(L)'
;MDEILPGLWIGDILSTYNTPHLHSKNISTIISLTDQPLPQWLRAQYHELGILHQDYRVQDDVLEDLLCIMKETCDAIDKSLHEGRGVLVHCGLGISRSGTTVLGYVMRERAVDREQALSFVRQKRSRVHPNTGFWEQLGIWHECHYDLFEVVDGVSLEKEAYREWKAKAAWEMRHRVLALNDANVQSGGKN
;
A
#
# COMPACT_ATOMS: atom_id res chain seq x y z
N MET A 1 -7.72 7.51 12.69
CA MET A 1 -8.06 6.43 11.75
C MET A 1 -9.55 6.42 11.47
N ASP A 2 -9.96 5.92 10.32
CA ASP A 2 -11.35 5.83 9.88
C ASP A 2 -11.67 4.39 9.47
N GLU A 3 -12.88 3.90 9.78
CA GLU A 3 -13.34 2.57 9.37
C GLU A 3 -13.86 2.62 7.94
N ILE A 4 -13.36 1.73 7.06
CA ILE A 4 -13.71 1.69 5.64
C ILE A 4 -14.73 0.59 5.35
N LEU A 5 -14.49 -0.59 5.89
CA LEU A 5 -15.37 -1.74 5.96
C LEU A 5 -15.39 -2.22 7.41
N PRO A 6 -16.40 -3.00 7.85
CA PRO A 6 -16.43 -3.54 9.20
C PRO A 6 -15.09 -4.20 9.56
N GLY A 7 -14.38 -3.66 10.56
CA GLY A 7 -13.07 -4.15 11.01
C GLY A 7 -11.85 -3.70 10.19
N LEU A 8 -12.02 -3.09 9.00
CA LEU A 8 -10.92 -2.54 8.21
C LEU A 8 -10.77 -1.04 8.43
N TRP A 9 -9.62 -0.65 8.95
CA TRP A 9 -9.28 0.73 9.30
C TRP A 9 -8.14 1.27 8.45
N ILE A 10 -8.22 2.57 8.13
CA ILE A 10 -7.14 3.32 7.50
C ILE A 10 -6.64 4.44 8.42
N GLY A 11 -5.32 4.61 8.50
CA GLY A 11 -4.70 5.62 9.37
C GLY A 11 -3.43 6.25 8.83
N ASP A 12 -2.99 7.27 9.55
CA ASP A 12 -1.64 7.83 9.49
C ASP A 12 -0.74 7.13 10.53
N ILE A 13 0.52 7.53 10.59
CA ILE A 13 1.48 6.96 11.55
C ILE A 13 1.02 7.17 13.01
N LEU A 14 0.39 8.30 13.33
CA LEU A 14 -0.05 8.60 14.69
C LEU A 14 -1.18 7.68 15.16
N SER A 15 -1.99 7.18 14.23
CA SER A 15 -3.05 6.22 14.52
C SER A 15 -2.51 4.92 15.14
N THR A 16 -1.23 4.61 14.90
CA THR A 16 -0.57 3.44 15.47
C THR A 16 -0.18 3.57 16.94
N TYR A 17 -0.07 4.81 17.45
CA TYR A 17 0.45 5.06 18.80
C TYR A 17 -0.63 5.05 19.88
N ASN A 18 -1.90 4.99 19.48
CA ASN A 18 -3.03 5.04 20.40
C ASN A 18 -3.49 3.62 20.76
N THR A 19 -2.73 2.95 21.64
CA THR A 19 -2.99 1.55 22.02
C THR A 19 -4.39 1.31 22.61
N PRO A 20 -4.99 2.19 23.44
CA PRO A 20 -6.37 2.00 23.87
C PRO A 20 -7.37 2.04 22.71
N HIS A 21 -7.12 2.90 21.72
CA HIS A 21 -7.99 2.99 20.55
C HIS A 21 -7.85 1.74 19.66
N LEU A 22 -6.62 1.25 19.43
CA LEU A 22 -6.38 -0.01 18.72
C LEU A 22 -7.13 -1.18 19.37
N HIS A 23 -7.01 -1.32 20.70
CA HIS A 23 -7.70 -2.35 21.46
C HIS A 23 -9.23 -2.21 21.38
N SER A 24 -9.76 -0.99 21.50
CA SER A 24 -11.21 -0.73 21.42
C SER A 24 -11.83 -1.09 20.06
N LYS A 25 -11.01 -1.18 19.01
CA LYS A 25 -11.42 -1.56 17.65
C LYS A 25 -11.08 -3.01 17.30
N ASN A 26 -10.67 -3.80 18.29
CA ASN A 26 -10.24 -5.19 18.13
C ASN A 26 -9.12 -5.34 17.08
N ILE A 27 -8.23 -4.33 16.95
CA ILE A 27 -7.16 -4.38 15.96
C ILE A 27 -6.11 -5.39 16.42
N SER A 28 -5.90 -6.42 15.59
CA SER A 28 -4.92 -7.48 15.82
C SER A 28 -3.84 -7.54 14.74
N THR A 29 -4.00 -6.76 13.66
CA THR A 29 -3.04 -6.70 12.56
C THR A 29 -2.83 -5.25 12.16
N ILE A 30 -1.57 -4.85 12.02
CA ILE A 30 -1.18 -3.54 11.48
C ILE A 30 -0.31 -3.77 10.25
N ILE A 31 -0.75 -3.20 9.13
CA ILE A 31 -0.01 -3.16 7.87
C ILE A 31 0.59 -1.77 7.73
N SER A 32 1.91 -1.69 7.84
CA SER A 32 2.70 -0.46 7.76
C SER A 32 3.29 -0.31 6.36
N LEU A 33 2.98 0.79 5.68
CA LEU A 33 3.53 1.15 4.37
C LEU A 33 4.38 2.42 4.53
N THR A 34 5.66 2.26 4.86
CA THR A 34 6.55 3.38 5.24
C THR A 34 7.90 3.29 4.56
N ASP A 35 8.63 4.40 4.51
CA ASP A 35 9.96 4.44 3.87
C ASP A 35 11.00 3.64 4.69
N GLN A 36 10.80 3.59 6.01
CA GLN A 36 11.65 2.91 6.98
C GLN A 36 10.77 2.11 7.94
N PRO A 37 11.25 0.94 8.43
CA PRO A 37 10.58 0.21 9.50
C PRO A 37 10.45 1.12 10.73
N LEU A 38 9.30 1.08 11.41
CA LEU A 38 9.12 1.89 12.61
C LEU A 38 9.77 1.18 13.81
N PRO A 39 10.78 1.78 14.46
CA PRO A 39 11.43 1.15 15.61
C PRO A 39 10.50 0.97 16.81
N GLN A 40 9.36 1.66 16.80
CA GLN A 40 8.43 1.72 17.92
C GLN A 40 7.72 0.39 18.18
N TRP A 41 7.57 -0.46 17.16
CA TRP A 41 6.98 -1.79 17.29
C TRP A 41 7.82 -2.76 18.11
N LEU A 42 9.12 -2.51 18.23
CA LEU A 42 10.04 -3.30 19.07
C LEU A 42 9.85 -3.03 20.58
N ARG A 43 8.96 -2.11 20.96
CA ARG A 43 8.71 -1.79 22.37
C ARG A 43 7.74 -2.81 22.98
N ALA A 44 8.04 -3.27 24.19
CA ALA A 44 7.29 -4.30 24.92
C ALA A 44 5.77 -4.07 24.96
N GLN A 45 5.34 -2.81 25.14
CA GLN A 45 3.93 -2.41 25.17
C GLN A 45 3.12 -2.78 23.91
N TYR A 46 3.76 -2.99 22.75
CA TYR A 46 3.09 -3.44 21.53
C TYR A 46 3.11 -4.97 21.39
N HIS A 47 4.14 -5.64 21.93
CA HIS A 47 4.19 -7.10 22.04
C HIS A 47 3.10 -7.64 22.98
N GLU A 48 2.82 -6.95 24.08
CA GLU A 48 1.79 -7.34 25.06
C GLU A 48 0.36 -7.29 24.48
N LEU A 49 0.13 -6.53 23.41
CA LEU A 49 -1.17 -6.44 22.74
C LEU A 49 -1.44 -7.61 21.79
N GLY A 50 -0.44 -8.45 21.51
CA GLY A 50 -0.57 -9.57 20.56
C GLY A 50 -0.88 -9.13 19.13
N ILE A 51 -0.54 -7.89 18.77
CA ILE A 51 -0.75 -7.34 17.42
C ILE A 51 0.31 -7.90 16.48
N LEU A 52 -0.12 -8.46 15.36
CA LEU A 52 0.75 -8.81 14.24
C LEU A 52 1.11 -7.56 13.45
N HIS A 53 2.39 -7.20 13.42
CA HIS A 53 2.91 -6.11 12.61
C HIS A 53 3.48 -6.65 11.29
N GLN A 54 2.99 -6.12 10.17
CA GLN A 54 3.52 -6.38 8.83
C GLN A 54 4.07 -5.08 8.26
N ASP A 55 5.38 -4.98 8.13
CA ASP A 55 6.05 -3.77 7.64
C ASP A 55 6.54 -3.95 6.21
N TYR A 56 6.03 -3.12 5.30
CA TYR A 56 6.42 -3.08 3.90
C TYR A 56 7.10 -1.75 3.60
N ARG A 57 8.31 -1.83 3.04
CA ARG A 57 9.08 -0.64 2.64
C ARG A 57 8.57 -0.15 1.29
N VAL A 58 7.87 0.97 1.30
CA VAL A 58 7.23 1.56 0.11
C VAL A 58 7.41 3.06 0.15
N GLN A 59 8.14 3.63 -0.82
CA GLN A 59 8.23 5.08 -1.01
C GLN A 59 6.93 5.64 -1.58
N ASP A 60 6.60 6.90 -1.28
CA ASP A 60 5.47 7.57 -1.93
C ASP A 60 5.88 8.20 -3.26
N ASP A 61 6.44 7.40 -4.16
CA ASP A 61 6.90 7.81 -5.48
C ASP A 61 6.02 7.18 -6.57
N VAL A 62 5.88 7.88 -7.69
CA VAL A 62 5.09 7.41 -8.84
C VAL A 62 5.71 6.19 -9.53
N LEU A 63 6.99 5.90 -9.29
CA LEU A 63 7.71 4.74 -9.83
C LEU A 63 7.85 3.59 -8.83
N GLU A 64 7.38 3.76 -7.59
CA GLU A 64 7.44 2.69 -6.57
C GLU A 64 6.47 1.55 -6.92
N ASP A 65 6.91 0.30 -6.78
CA ASP A 65 6.09 -0.88 -7.07
C ASP A 65 5.30 -1.29 -5.83
N LEU A 66 4.09 -0.74 -5.66
CA LEU A 66 3.17 -1.13 -4.61
C LEU A 66 2.40 -2.40 -4.99
N LEU A 67 2.19 -2.66 -6.29
CA LEU A 67 1.48 -3.85 -6.77
C LEU A 67 2.12 -5.14 -6.27
N CYS A 68 3.45 -5.22 -6.23
CA CYS A 68 4.16 -6.44 -5.83
C CYS A 68 3.74 -7.00 -4.44
N ILE A 69 3.21 -6.16 -3.55
CA ILE A 69 2.71 -6.55 -2.22
C ILE A 69 1.18 -6.52 -2.10
N MET A 70 0.46 -6.11 -3.15
CA MET A 70 -0.99 -5.88 -3.08
C MET A 70 -1.75 -7.16 -2.78
N LYS A 71 -1.38 -8.29 -3.39
CA LYS A 71 -2.02 -9.59 -3.13
C LYS A 71 -1.81 -10.03 -1.69
N GLU A 72 -0.56 -9.99 -1.22
CA GLU A 72 -0.20 -10.38 0.16
C GLU A 72 -0.93 -9.54 1.20
N THR A 73 -0.92 -8.20 1.03
CA THR A 73 -1.60 -7.29 1.96
C THR A 73 -3.11 -7.50 1.96
N CYS A 74 -3.74 -7.71 0.80
CA CYS A 74 -5.16 -8.01 0.74
C CYS A 74 -5.49 -9.36 1.39
N ASP A 75 -4.68 -10.41 1.15
CA ASP A 75 -4.86 -11.73 1.77
C ASP A 75 -4.70 -11.67 3.30
N ALA A 76 -3.78 -10.84 3.80
CA ALA A 76 -3.64 -10.58 5.23
C ALA A 76 -4.85 -9.86 5.83
N ILE A 77 -5.44 -8.90 5.09
CA ILE A 77 -6.68 -8.24 5.48
C ILE A 77 -7.81 -9.27 5.58
N ASP A 78 -8.02 -10.05 4.53
CA ASP A 78 -9.08 -11.07 4.50
C ASP A 78 -8.94 -12.04 5.67
N LYS A 79 -7.76 -12.60 5.87
CA LYS A 79 -7.50 -13.55 6.96
C LYS A 79 -7.95 -13.00 8.30
N SER A 80 -7.51 -11.78 8.63
CA SER A 80 -7.79 -11.17 9.93
C SER A 80 -9.27 -10.82 10.10
N LEU A 81 -9.92 -10.29 9.06
CA LEU A 81 -11.36 -9.99 9.08
C LEU A 81 -12.22 -11.25 9.19
N HIS A 82 -11.85 -12.34 8.51
CA HIS A 82 -12.54 -13.65 8.62
C HIS A 82 -12.47 -14.22 10.04
N GLU A 83 -11.39 -13.93 10.77
CA GLU A 83 -11.24 -14.32 12.18
C GLU A 83 -11.97 -13.35 13.14
N GLY A 84 -12.72 -12.39 12.61
CA GLY A 84 -13.44 -11.37 13.37
C GLY A 84 -12.51 -10.34 14.02
N ARG A 85 -11.28 -10.21 13.53
CA ARG A 85 -10.27 -9.29 14.08
C ARG A 85 -10.06 -8.09 13.16
N GLY A 86 -9.81 -6.94 13.77
CA GLY A 86 -9.60 -5.69 13.06
C GLY A 86 -8.21 -5.58 12.47
N VAL A 87 -8.13 -4.83 11.36
CA VAL A 87 -6.90 -4.53 10.63
C VAL A 87 -6.75 -3.03 10.49
N LEU A 88 -5.57 -2.49 10.78
CA LEU A 88 -5.21 -1.12 10.46
C LEU A 88 -4.17 -1.11 9.34
N VAL A 89 -4.52 -0.47 8.22
CA VAL A 89 -3.57 -0.15 7.15
C VAL A 89 -3.15 1.31 7.29
N HIS A 90 -1.85 1.57 7.42
CA HIS A 90 -1.34 2.93 7.59
C HIS A 90 -0.10 3.21 6.74
N CYS A 91 0.15 4.49 6.54
CA CYS A 91 1.43 5.00 6.02
C CYS A 91 1.82 6.25 6.83
N GLY A 92 2.66 7.13 6.28
CA GLY A 92 3.02 8.39 6.94
C GLY A 92 1.79 9.27 7.24
N LEU A 93 1.07 9.68 6.19
CA LEU A 93 -0.06 10.64 6.28
C LEU A 93 -1.45 10.00 6.18
N GLY A 94 -1.51 8.70 5.84
CA GLY A 94 -2.77 8.02 5.59
C GLY A 94 -3.54 8.57 4.39
N ILE A 95 -2.83 8.89 3.29
CA ILE A 95 -3.38 9.56 2.09
C ILE A 95 -3.13 8.70 0.83
N SER A 96 -1.87 8.45 0.50
CA SER A 96 -1.46 7.84 -0.77
C SER A 96 -1.20 6.33 -0.64
N ARG A 97 -0.09 5.88 -0.06
CA ARG A 97 0.26 4.44 0.09
C ARG A 97 -0.84 3.59 0.73
N SER A 98 -1.21 3.88 1.98
CA SER A 98 -2.31 3.14 2.65
C SER A 98 -3.66 3.35 1.98
N GLY A 99 -3.89 4.53 1.40
CA GLY A 99 -5.07 4.79 0.58
C GLY A 99 -5.14 3.84 -0.62
N THR A 100 -4.03 3.65 -1.33
CA THR A 100 -3.91 2.77 -2.49
C THR A 100 -4.16 1.31 -2.09
N THR A 101 -3.53 0.83 -1.02
CA THR A 101 -3.74 -0.55 -0.55
C THR A 101 -5.18 -0.81 -0.14
N VAL A 102 -5.81 0.13 0.58
CA VAL A 102 -7.22 0.01 0.97
C VAL A 102 -8.15 0.09 -0.24
N LEU A 103 -7.86 0.92 -1.23
CA LEU A 103 -8.59 0.94 -2.49
C LEU A 103 -8.46 -0.39 -3.23
N GLY A 104 -7.24 -0.92 -3.36
CA GLY A 104 -6.98 -2.22 -4.00
C GLY A 104 -7.73 -3.37 -3.33
N TYR A 105 -7.82 -3.35 -2.00
CA TYR A 105 -8.64 -4.30 -1.24
C TYR A 105 -10.14 -4.12 -1.51
N VAL A 106 -10.67 -2.88 -1.43
CA VAL A 106 -12.09 -2.60 -1.68
C VAL A 106 -12.50 -2.98 -3.11
N MET A 107 -11.63 -2.74 -4.09
CA MET A 107 -11.83 -3.17 -5.47
C MET A 107 -12.00 -4.68 -5.55
N ARG A 108 -11.07 -5.44 -4.95
CA ARG A 108 -11.11 -6.91 -4.92
C ARG A 108 -12.36 -7.44 -4.22
N GLU A 109 -12.64 -6.95 -3.03
CA GLU A 109 -13.73 -7.42 -2.17
C GLU A 109 -15.11 -7.17 -2.79
N ARG A 110 -15.26 -6.08 -3.55
CA ARG A 110 -16.56 -5.66 -4.10
C ARG A 110 -16.69 -5.84 -5.61
N ALA A 111 -15.64 -6.33 -6.27
CA ALA A 111 -15.54 -6.42 -7.73
C ALA A 111 -15.91 -5.08 -8.42
N VAL A 112 -15.27 -3.99 -7.97
CA VAL A 112 -15.47 -2.63 -8.50
C VAL A 112 -14.19 -2.06 -9.07
N ASP A 113 -14.32 -1.08 -9.96
CA ASP A 113 -13.18 -0.33 -10.49
C ASP A 113 -12.61 0.66 -9.46
N ARG A 114 -11.47 1.27 -9.81
CA ARG A 114 -10.74 2.19 -8.91
C ARG A 114 -11.54 3.47 -8.64
N GLU A 115 -12.33 3.96 -9.60
CA GLU A 115 -13.16 5.16 -9.48
C GLU A 115 -14.31 4.93 -8.48
N GLN A 116 -15.00 3.80 -8.59
CA GLN A 116 -16.05 3.36 -7.68
C GLN A 116 -15.49 3.11 -6.28
N ALA A 117 -14.35 2.42 -6.16
CA ALA A 117 -13.67 2.22 -4.88
C ALA A 117 -13.28 3.55 -4.24
N LEU A 118 -12.73 4.49 -5.02
CA LEU A 118 -12.33 5.81 -4.54
C LEU A 118 -13.53 6.61 -4.04
N SER A 119 -14.63 6.61 -4.79
CA SER A 119 -15.88 7.23 -4.36
C SER A 119 -16.37 6.68 -3.02
N PHE A 120 -16.38 5.35 -2.86
CA PHE A 120 -16.79 4.70 -1.62
C PHE A 120 -15.86 5.01 -0.44
N VAL A 121 -14.55 4.93 -0.62
CA VAL A 121 -13.57 5.18 0.45
C VAL A 121 -13.59 6.65 0.85
N ARG A 122 -13.72 7.59 -0.10
CA ARG A 122 -13.74 9.03 0.20
C ARG A 122 -14.98 9.49 0.97
N GLN A 123 -16.08 8.74 0.93
CA GLN A 123 -17.22 9.01 1.82
C GLN A 123 -16.87 8.87 3.30
N LYS A 124 -15.86 8.04 3.63
CA LYS A 124 -15.42 7.80 5.01
C LYS A 124 -14.09 8.48 5.33
N ARG A 125 -13.21 8.61 4.34
CA ARG A 125 -11.93 9.32 4.44
C ARG A 125 -11.66 10.16 3.20
N SER A 126 -12.20 11.38 3.20
CA SER A 126 -12.18 12.31 2.05
C SER A 126 -10.79 12.63 1.49
N ARG A 127 -9.76 12.58 2.34
CA ARG A 127 -8.37 12.89 1.99
C ARG A 127 -7.61 11.77 1.28
N VAL A 128 -8.20 10.59 1.06
CA VAL A 128 -7.53 9.51 0.29
C VAL A 128 -7.27 10.00 -1.13
N HIS A 129 -6.00 9.98 -1.52
CA HIS A 129 -5.54 10.46 -2.81
C HIS A 129 -4.22 9.76 -3.16
N PRO A 130 -4.28 8.59 -3.82
CA PRO A 130 -3.10 7.95 -4.38
C PRO A 130 -2.30 8.92 -5.25
N ASN A 131 -0.98 8.79 -5.27
CA ASN A 131 -0.18 9.45 -6.30
C ASN A 131 -0.54 8.87 -7.70
N THR A 132 -0.12 9.54 -8.77
CA THR A 132 -0.51 9.16 -10.13
C THR A 132 -0.02 7.77 -10.54
N GLY A 133 1.17 7.35 -10.10
CA GLY A 133 1.70 6.01 -10.36
C GLY A 133 0.93 4.91 -9.66
N PHE A 134 0.55 5.14 -8.40
CA PHE A 134 -0.32 4.24 -7.65
C PHE A 134 -1.74 4.19 -8.22
N TRP A 135 -2.24 5.30 -8.76
CA TRP A 135 -3.52 5.33 -9.46
C TRP A 135 -3.50 4.50 -10.76
N GLU A 136 -2.41 4.58 -11.54
CA GLU A 136 -2.19 3.70 -12.70
C GLU A 136 -2.14 2.23 -12.28
N GLN A 137 -1.37 1.93 -11.23
CA GLN A 137 -1.26 0.59 -10.66
C GLN A 137 -2.60 0.00 -10.24
N LEU A 138 -3.52 0.76 -9.65
CA LEU A 138 -4.87 0.26 -9.35
C LEU A 138 -5.65 -0.17 -10.61
N GLY A 139 -5.41 0.46 -11.76
CA GLY A 139 -5.97 0.01 -13.04
C GLY A 139 -5.42 -1.36 -13.46
N ILE A 140 -4.10 -1.52 -13.37
CA ILE A 140 -3.41 -2.79 -13.65
C ILE A 140 -3.85 -3.88 -12.68
N TRP A 141 -4.06 -3.55 -11.41
CA TRP A 141 -4.56 -4.48 -10.40
C TRP A 141 -5.93 -5.07 -10.78
N HIS A 142 -6.82 -4.21 -11.28
CA HIS A 142 -8.13 -4.62 -11.78
C HIS A 142 -8.03 -5.48 -13.04
N GLU A 143 -7.21 -5.07 -14.02
CA GLU A 143 -6.97 -5.80 -15.26
C GLU A 143 -6.35 -7.19 -15.01
N CYS A 144 -5.45 -7.27 -14.03
CA CYS A 144 -4.85 -8.52 -13.59
C CYS A 144 -5.81 -9.38 -12.74
N HIS A 145 -7.08 -9.01 -12.57
CA HIS A 145 -8.05 -9.74 -11.76
C HIS A 145 -7.55 -10.03 -10.35
N TYR A 146 -6.86 -9.06 -9.74
CA TYR A 146 -6.36 -9.14 -8.36
C TYR A 146 -5.35 -10.29 -8.12
N ASP A 147 -4.66 -10.73 -9.16
CA ASP A 147 -3.48 -11.58 -9.09
C ASP A 147 -2.51 -11.23 -10.23
N LEU A 148 -1.30 -10.80 -9.90
CA LEU A 148 -0.32 -10.32 -10.89
C LEU A 148 0.33 -11.45 -11.70
N PHE A 149 0.14 -12.70 -11.27
CA PHE A 149 0.76 -13.86 -11.88
C PHE A 149 -0.29 -14.77 -12.51
N GLU A 150 0.13 -15.51 -13.53
CA GLU A 150 -0.64 -16.56 -14.16
C GLU A 150 0.23 -17.81 -14.33
N VAL A 151 -0.42 -18.98 -14.37
CA VAL A 151 0.28 -20.26 -14.57
C VAL A 151 0.13 -20.67 -16.03
N VAL A 152 1.25 -20.72 -16.76
CA VAL A 152 1.32 -21.18 -18.15
C VAL A 152 2.27 -22.37 -18.18
N ASP A 153 1.78 -23.53 -18.64
CA ASP A 153 2.54 -24.79 -18.71
C ASP A 153 3.26 -25.16 -17.39
N GLY A 154 2.62 -24.87 -16.25
CA GLY A 154 3.15 -25.14 -14.91
C GLY A 154 4.17 -24.12 -14.40
N VAL A 155 4.41 -23.04 -15.13
CA VAL A 155 5.32 -21.95 -14.75
C VAL A 155 4.52 -20.72 -14.34
N SER A 156 4.85 -20.13 -13.19
CA SER A 156 4.28 -18.84 -12.75
C SER A 156 4.96 -17.70 -13.50
N LEU A 157 4.19 -16.94 -14.27
CA LEU A 157 4.65 -15.81 -15.08
C LEU A 157 3.91 -14.53 -14.68
N GLU A 158 4.61 -13.40 -14.74
CA GLU A 158 3.99 -12.08 -14.60
C GLU A 158 3.04 -11.83 -15.77
N LYS A 159 1.81 -11.42 -15.46
CA LYS A 159 0.84 -10.99 -16.46
C LYS A 159 1.36 -9.79 -17.26
N GLU A 160 0.96 -9.71 -18.52
CA GLU A 160 1.46 -8.74 -19.48
C GLU A 160 1.37 -7.30 -18.98
N ALA A 161 0.20 -6.86 -18.51
CA ALA A 161 0.00 -5.50 -18.01
C ALA A 161 0.97 -5.11 -16.88
N TYR A 162 1.25 -6.02 -15.95
CA TYR A 162 2.20 -5.78 -14.87
C TYR A 162 3.65 -5.75 -15.38
N ARG A 163 4.01 -6.67 -16.27
CA ARG A 163 5.34 -6.72 -16.90
C ARG A 163 5.65 -5.45 -17.70
N GLU A 164 4.69 -4.95 -18.48
CA GLU A 164 4.82 -3.72 -19.25
C GLU A 164 5.01 -2.51 -18.34
N TRP A 165 4.21 -2.41 -17.28
CA TRP A 165 4.35 -1.34 -16.30
C TRP A 165 5.72 -1.35 -15.63
N LYS A 166 6.22 -2.51 -15.20
CA LYS A 166 7.57 -2.65 -14.62
C LYS A 166 8.66 -2.22 -15.60
N ALA A 167 8.55 -2.61 -16.87
CA ALA A 167 9.51 -2.23 -17.89
C ALA A 167 9.54 -0.70 -18.10
N LYS A 168 8.36 -0.07 -18.17
CA LYS A 168 8.20 1.40 -18.24
C LYS A 168 8.80 2.09 -17.02
N ALA A 169 8.41 1.67 -15.81
CA ALA A 169 8.89 2.27 -14.56
C ALA A 169 10.42 2.16 -14.41
N ALA A 170 10.99 1.00 -14.76
CA ALA A 170 12.43 0.80 -14.75
C ALA A 170 13.17 1.67 -15.78
N TRP A 171 12.57 1.87 -16.96
CA TRP A 171 13.11 2.78 -17.97
C TRP A 171 13.10 4.23 -17.48
N GLU A 172 11.99 4.70 -16.91
CA GLU A 172 11.86 6.06 -16.37
C GLU A 172 12.83 6.31 -15.22
N MET A 173 12.99 5.34 -14.31
CA MET A 173 13.94 5.44 -13.19
C MET A 173 15.38 5.63 -13.68
N ARG A 174 15.80 4.85 -14.69
CA ARG A 174 17.15 4.99 -15.28
C ARG A 174 17.38 6.40 -15.84
N HIS A 175 16.40 6.96 -16.53
CA HIS A 175 16.51 8.31 -17.10
C HIS A 175 16.48 9.40 -16.03
N ARG A 176 15.71 9.22 -14.96
CA ARG A 176 15.70 10.13 -13.80
C ARG A 176 17.08 10.20 -13.14
N VAL A 177 17.74 9.06 -12.94
CA VAL A 177 19.08 9.00 -12.35
C VAL A 177 20.13 9.68 -13.24
N LEU A 178 20.10 9.43 -14.55
CA LEU A 178 21.01 10.08 -15.51
C LEU A 178 20.86 11.60 -15.48
N ALA A 179 19.61 12.11 -15.53
CA ALA A 179 19.35 13.54 -15.48
C ALA A 179 19.84 14.22 -14.19
N LEU A 180 19.72 13.54 -13.04
CA LEU A 180 20.22 14.04 -11.76
C LEU A 180 21.76 14.10 -11.73
N ASN A 181 22.43 13.10 -12.30
CA ASN A 181 23.89 13.09 -12.40
C ASN A 181 24.39 14.24 -13.29
N ASP A 182 23.75 14.47 -14.44
CA ASP A 182 24.08 15.57 -15.34
C ASP A 182 23.89 16.94 -14.67
N ALA A 183 22.80 17.12 -13.93
CA ALA A 183 22.53 18.34 -13.17
C ALA A 183 23.59 18.60 -12.08
N ASN A 184 24.01 17.54 -11.36
CA ASN A 184 25.04 17.64 -10.33
C ASN A 184 26.41 18.02 -10.93
N VAL A 185 26.78 17.44 -12.07
CA VAL A 185 28.03 17.79 -12.79
C VAL A 185 28.02 19.27 -13.22
N GLN A 186 26.90 19.78 -13.71
CA GLN A 186 26.77 21.19 -14.14
C GLN A 186 26.80 22.17 -12.96
N SER A 187 26.31 21.78 -11.77
CA SER A 187 26.32 22.62 -10.57
C SER A 187 27.66 22.64 -9.81
N GLY A 188 28.48 21.59 -9.95
CA GLY A 188 29.77 21.44 -9.26
C GLY A 188 30.95 22.19 -9.88
N GLY A 189 30.77 22.87 -11.02
CA GLY A 189 31.80 23.63 -11.73
C GLY A 189 31.95 25.10 -11.33
N LYS A 190 31.34 25.52 -10.22
CA LYS A 190 31.45 26.88 -9.67
C LYS A 190 31.96 26.84 -8.23
N ASN A 191 33.26 26.62 -8.05
CA ASN A 191 34.02 26.99 -6.86
C ASN A 191 35.39 27.50 -7.29
#